data_AF-A0A2E5JPM4-F1
#
_entry.id   AF-A0A2E5JPM4-F1
#
_cell.length_a   1.000
_cell.length_b   1.000
_cell.length_c   1.000
_cell.angle_alpha   90.00
_cell.angle_beta   90.00
_cell.angle_gamma   90.00
#
_symmetry.space_group_name_H-M   'P 1'
#
loop_
_entity.id
_entity.type
_entity.pdbx_description
1 polymer ?
#
loop_
_entity_poly.entity_id
_entity_poly.type
_entity_poly.pdbx_seq_one_letter_code
_entity_poly.pdbx_strand_id
1 'polypeptide(L)'
;MQRALKIILPLSILLLTGCEGLFNKNQDKLSGSADLEALARELTDELDLNEDQERGLHSSLRKGDRFHPHPARLWQLAVELASTLSEEQIDQLLTPPEESGYHDYSYGLKPEDSEKSSRKDEFFISIIRTLLTAEQLEEFELILVYREEQSEVLKNKLETNELEFKEFMLNLKALRMLFKIQLEALLTDAQEEELDSIMEAKKPRHFHKGKDSEKMDKIKEAKIEALELTDEQIEQLESLKEQLELTIEELKSSFINEEITQEEFMESLVAIFTTHQNDKWEVFTEQQQLIIEIHRVLAVRAHKHFFKHKWMRFYG
;
A
#
# COMPACT_ATOMS: atom_id res chain seq x y z
N MET A 1 -19.83 -22.66 18.29
CA MET A 1 -19.85 -23.05 16.87
C MET A 1 -18.80 -22.18 16.18
N GLN A 2 -17.74 -22.81 15.67
CA GLN A 2 -16.62 -22.14 15.02
C GLN A 2 -17.15 -21.37 13.80
N ARG A 3 -17.14 -20.04 13.89
CA ARG A 3 -17.49 -19.13 12.80
C ARG A 3 -16.45 -19.32 11.70
N ALA A 4 -16.80 -20.09 10.68
CA ALA A 4 -15.99 -20.25 9.49
C ALA A 4 -16.10 -18.97 8.65
N LEU A 5 -15.35 -17.93 9.04
CA LEU A 5 -15.12 -16.74 8.23
C LEU A 5 -14.31 -17.17 6.99
N LYS A 6 -15.03 -17.57 5.95
CA LYS A 6 -14.50 -17.72 4.60
C LYS A 6 -15.33 -16.79 3.74
N ILE A 7 -14.73 -15.66 3.36
CA ILE A 7 -15.09 -14.73 2.27
C ILE A 7 -15.12 -13.23 2.65
N ILE A 8 -14.86 -12.83 3.90
CA ILE A 8 -14.10 -11.59 4.09
C ILE A 8 -12.65 -11.95 3.80
N LEU A 9 -12.19 -11.56 2.60
CA LEU A 9 -10.83 -11.70 2.12
C LEU A 9 -9.84 -11.53 3.29
N PRO A 10 -8.81 -12.40 3.41
CA PRO A 10 -7.89 -12.36 4.53
C PRO A 10 -7.40 -10.93 4.72
N LEU A 11 -7.12 -10.57 5.98
CA LEU A 11 -6.14 -9.54 6.32
C LEU A 11 -4.87 -9.81 5.52
N SER A 12 -4.91 -9.44 4.25
CA SER A 12 -3.79 -9.22 3.38
C SER A 12 -3.30 -7.85 3.82
N ILE A 13 -2.84 -7.82 5.07
CA ILE A 13 -1.78 -6.95 5.57
C ILE A 13 -0.52 -7.33 4.78
N LEU A 14 -0.59 -7.16 3.46
CA LEU A 14 0.51 -7.10 2.50
C LEU A 14 0.95 -5.64 2.35
N LEU A 15 0.69 -4.80 3.36
CA LEU A 15 0.94 -3.37 3.33
C LEU A 15 1.82 -2.91 4.48
N LEU A 16 2.79 -3.74 4.90
CA LEU A 16 3.76 -3.30 5.90
C LEU A 16 5.21 -3.36 5.41
N THR A 17 5.53 -4.02 4.28
CA THR A 17 6.88 -3.95 3.68
C THR A 17 6.73 -4.22 2.20
N GLY A 18 6.56 -3.15 1.44
CA GLY A 18 6.55 -3.22 0.00
C GLY A 18 5.58 -2.20 -0.55
N CYS A 19 6.06 -1.43 -1.52
CA CYS A 19 5.25 -0.71 -2.49
C CYS A 19 4.33 -1.64 -3.32
N GLU A 20 4.07 -2.87 -2.87
CA GLU A 20 3.23 -3.90 -3.47
C GLU A 20 1.76 -3.44 -3.59
N GLY A 21 1.33 -2.53 -2.72
CA GLY A 21 0.01 -1.87 -2.80
C GLY A 21 -0.09 -0.73 -3.81
N LEU A 22 1.04 -0.18 -4.29
CA LEU A 22 1.06 0.97 -5.21
C LEU A 22 0.68 0.61 -6.64
N PHE A 23 0.77 -0.66 -6.98
CA PHE A 23 0.43 -1.16 -8.31
C PHE A 23 -1.02 -1.59 -8.32
N ASN A 24 -1.92 -0.61 -8.49
CA ASN A 24 -3.34 -0.86 -8.65
C ASN A 24 -3.58 -1.74 -9.90
N LYS A 25 -4.40 -2.78 -9.75
CA LYS A 25 -4.72 -3.82 -10.74
C LYS A 25 -5.49 -3.33 -11.99
N ASN A 26 -5.66 -2.03 -12.16
CA ASN A 26 -6.59 -1.41 -13.13
C ASN A 26 -5.91 -0.63 -14.27
N GLN A 27 -4.64 -0.90 -14.56
CA GLN A 27 -3.87 -0.03 -15.45
C GLN A 27 -3.27 -0.82 -16.62
N ASP A 28 -4.10 -1.04 -17.63
CA ASP A 28 -3.86 -1.75 -18.90
C ASP A 28 -2.82 -1.11 -19.85
N LYS A 29 -1.88 -0.31 -19.35
CA LYS A 29 -0.73 0.07 -20.18
C LYS A 29 0.42 -0.85 -19.81
N LEU A 30 0.75 -1.78 -20.71
CA LEU A 30 2.10 -2.33 -20.77
C LEU A 30 3.04 -1.12 -20.80
N SER A 31 3.73 -0.86 -19.69
CA SER A 31 4.75 0.18 -19.66
C SER A 31 5.77 -0.17 -20.73
N GLY A 32 5.92 0.72 -21.71
CA GLY A 32 6.78 0.43 -22.85
C GLY A 32 8.25 0.49 -22.44
N SER A 33 9.14 0.01 -23.31
CA SER A 33 10.58 0.28 -23.21
C SER A 33 10.87 1.77 -22.99
N ALA A 34 10.03 2.66 -23.53
CA ALA A 34 10.11 4.10 -23.35
C ALA A 34 9.96 4.58 -21.89
N ASP A 35 9.09 3.95 -21.08
CA ASP A 35 8.86 4.40 -19.70
C ASP A 35 10.01 3.98 -18.77
N LEU A 36 10.65 2.84 -19.06
CA LEU A 36 11.86 2.39 -18.36
C LEU A 36 13.08 3.21 -18.75
N GLU A 37 13.21 3.52 -20.03
CA GLU A 37 14.29 4.38 -20.52
C GLU A 37 14.11 5.80 -19.95
N ALA A 38 12.88 6.24 -19.66
CA ALA A 38 12.64 7.47 -18.92
C ALA A 38 13.07 7.38 -17.44
N LEU A 39 12.78 6.27 -16.76
CA LEU A 39 13.28 6.01 -15.41
C LEU A 39 14.82 5.91 -15.39
N ALA A 40 15.41 5.22 -16.37
CA ALA A 40 16.85 5.04 -16.48
C ALA A 40 17.53 6.41 -16.67
N ARG A 41 17.04 7.24 -17.58
CA ARG A 41 17.56 8.59 -17.79
C ARG A 41 17.43 9.47 -16.55
N GLU A 42 16.28 9.43 -15.87
CA GLU A 42 16.10 10.18 -14.62
C GLU A 42 17.15 9.77 -13.58
N LEU A 43 17.39 8.46 -13.41
CA LEU A 43 18.40 7.97 -12.47
C LEU A 43 19.84 8.30 -12.91
N THR A 44 20.16 8.18 -14.20
CA THR A 44 21.48 8.52 -14.73
C THR A 44 21.80 10.01 -14.55
N ASP A 45 20.86 10.88 -14.94
CA ASP A 45 21.04 12.32 -14.89
C ASP A 45 21.11 12.83 -13.44
N GLU A 46 20.29 12.28 -12.55
CA GLU A 46 20.24 12.71 -11.16
C GLU A 46 21.46 12.24 -10.36
N LEU A 47 21.84 10.96 -10.50
CA LEU A 47 22.90 10.36 -9.68
C LEU A 47 24.30 10.54 -10.27
N ASP A 48 24.43 11.23 -11.42
CA ASP A 48 25.68 11.41 -12.17
C ASP A 48 26.42 10.07 -12.36
N LEU A 49 25.69 9.07 -12.89
CA LEU A 49 26.21 7.71 -13.01
C LEU A 49 27.38 7.65 -14.00
N ASN A 50 28.42 6.90 -13.64
CA ASN A 50 29.52 6.61 -14.56
C ASN A 50 29.13 5.54 -15.61
N GLU A 51 29.96 5.36 -16.64
CA GLU A 51 29.67 4.44 -17.76
C GLU A 51 29.40 2.98 -17.33
N ASP A 52 30.05 2.51 -16.25
CA ASP A 52 29.85 1.15 -15.75
C ASP A 52 28.54 1.03 -14.96
N GLN A 53 28.22 2.02 -14.12
CA GLN A 53 26.96 2.12 -13.38
C GLN A 53 25.76 2.23 -14.33
N GLU A 54 25.85 3.08 -15.36
CA GLU A 54 24.82 3.23 -16.39
C GLU A 54 24.59 1.90 -17.14
N ARG A 55 25.68 1.19 -17.48
CA ARG A 55 25.58 -0.12 -18.13
C ARG A 55 24.89 -1.16 -17.23
N GLY A 56 25.19 -1.16 -15.93
CA GLY A 56 24.54 -2.00 -14.92
C GLY A 56 23.04 -1.72 -14.83
N LEU A 57 22.67 -0.45 -14.69
CA LEU A 57 21.28 0.03 -14.69
C LEU A 57 20.50 -0.45 -15.93
N HIS A 58 21.02 -0.19 -17.14
CA HIS A 58 20.36 -0.61 -18.37
C HIS A 58 20.29 -2.14 -18.53
N SER A 59 21.32 -2.87 -18.08
CA SER A 59 21.32 -4.34 -18.10
C SER A 59 20.21 -4.91 -17.21
N SER A 60 20.06 -4.36 -15.99
CA SER A 60 19.01 -4.75 -15.04
C SER A 60 17.61 -4.41 -15.53
N LEU A 61 17.46 -3.31 -16.29
CA LEU A 61 16.18 -2.90 -16.90
C LEU A 61 15.82 -3.64 -18.20
N ARG A 62 16.81 -4.10 -19.00
CA ARG A 62 16.58 -4.69 -20.35
C ARG A 62 16.34 -6.21 -20.37
N LYS A 63 16.59 -6.94 -19.29
CA LYS A 63 16.34 -8.40 -19.24
C LYS A 63 14.84 -8.71 -19.14
N GLY A 64 14.12 -8.88 -20.25
CA GLY A 64 12.77 -9.47 -20.28
C GLY A 64 11.89 -9.12 -21.49
N ASP A 65 11.21 -10.12 -22.06
CA ASP A 65 10.52 -10.02 -23.36
C ASP A 65 9.03 -9.59 -23.31
N ARG A 66 8.46 -9.33 -22.12
CA ARG A 66 7.08 -8.81 -21.98
C ARG A 66 6.97 -7.96 -20.72
N PHE A 67 6.62 -6.70 -20.90
CA PHE A 67 6.78 -5.66 -19.91
C PHE A 67 5.45 -5.28 -19.26
N HIS A 68 5.18 -5.82 -18.07
CA HIS A 68 4.30 -5.17 -17.11
C HIS A 68 5.19 -4.39 -16.14
N PRO A 69 4.81 -3.19 -15.66
CA PRO A 69 5.52 -2.53 -14.57
C PRO A 69 5.50 -3.47 -13.36
N HIS A 70 6.58 -4.23 -13.16
CA HIS A 70 6.60 -5.38 -12.27
C HIS A 70 7.48 -5.11 -11.04
N PRO A 71 6.93 -5.18 -9.81
CA PRO A 71 7.68 -4.96 -8.57
C PRO A 71 8.90 -5.85 -8.38
N ALA A 72 8.94 -7.03 -9.02
CA ALA A 72 10.06 -7.98 -8.96
C ALA A 72 11.36 -7.45 -9.58
N ARG A 73 11.28 -6.70 -10.68
CA ARG A 73 12.50 -6.20 -11.36
C ARG A 73 13.13 -5.03 -10.63
N LEU A 74 12.30 -4.22 -9.97
CA LEU A 74 12.79 -3.16 -9.10
C LEU A 74 13.60 -3.72 -7.93
N TRP A 75 13.32 -4.94 -7.48
CA TRP A 75 14.14 -5.61 -6.46
C TRP A 75 15.54 -5.92 -6.99
N GLN A 76 15.65 -6.46 -8.21
CA GLN A 76 16.96 -6.72 -8.83
C GLN A 76 17.72 -5.42 -9.10
N LEU A 77 17.03 -4.37 -9.57
CA LEU A 77 17.64 -3.05 -9.71
C LEU A 77 18.10 -2.49 -8.36
N ALA A 78 17.32 -2.67 -7.30
CA ALA A 78 17.70 -2.23 -5.96
C ALA A 78 18.98 -2.92 -5.47
N VAL A 79 19.12 -4.23 -5.72
CA VAL A 79 20.35 -4.98 -5.40
C VAL A 79 21.54 -4.43 -6.18
N GLU A 80 21.39 -4.21 -7.50
CA GLU A 80 22.45 -3.64 -8.33
C GLU A 80 22.89 -2.28 -7.79
N LEU A 81 21.94 -1.35 -7.61
CA LEU A 81 22.24 0.00 -7.12
C LEU A 81 22.87 -0.01 -5.72
N ALA A 82 22.37 -0.84 -4.81
CA ALA A 82 22.93 -0.98 -3.46
C ALA A 82 24.40 -1.44 -3.47
N SER A 83 24.84 -2.14 -4.53
CA SER A 83 26.20 -2.65 -4.65
C SER A 83 27.14 -1.75 -5.46
N THR A 84 26.59 -0.86 -6.31
CA THR A 84 27.38 -0.08 -7.28
C THR A 84 27.44 1.41 -7.00
N LEU A 85 26.48 1.97 -6.25
CA LEU A 85 26.45 3.40 -5.94
C LEU A 85 27.40 3.74 -4.79
N SER A 86 27.97 4.95 -4.82
CA SER A 86 28.69 5.50 -3.66
C SER A 86 27.71 5.90 -2.56
N GLU A 87 28.21 6.14 -1.34
CA GLU A 87 27.40 6.63 -0.22
C GLU A 87 26.68 7.94 -0.58
N GLU A 88 27.38 8.87 -1.25
CA GLU A 88 26.79 10.14 -1.68
C GLU A 88 25.67 9.94 -2.72
N GLN A 89 25.84 9.00 -3.64
CA GLN A 89 24.81 8.67 -4.63
C GLN A 89 23.61 7.96 -3.98
N ILE A 90 23.84 7.14 -2.96
CA ILE A 90 22.77 6.51 -2.18
C ILE A 90 21.99 7.58 -1.42
N ASP A 91 22.66 8.48 -0.70
CA ASP A 91 22.01 9.57 0.03
C ASP A 91 21.18 10.45 -0.92
N GLN A 92 21.72 10.74 -2.10
CA GLN A 92 21.00 11.49 -3.14
C GLN A 92 19.78 10.72 -3.67
N LEU A 93 19.90 9.41 -3.92
CA LEU A 93 18.79 8.56 -4.36
C LEU A 93 17.66 8.53 -3.32
N LEU A 94 18.03 8.36 -2.05
CA LEU A 94 17.10 8.29 -0.92
C LEU A 94 16.47 9.64 -0.56
N THR A 95 17.07 10.75 -1.00
CA THR A 95 16.48 12.07 -0.87
C THR A 95 15.19 12.15 -1.70
N PRO A 96 14.04 12.47 -1.08
CA PRO A 96 12.80 12.67 -1.82
C PRO A 96 12.97 13.79 -2.85
N PRO A 97 12.60 13.59 -4.14
CA PRO A 97 12.74 14.67 -5.12
C PRO A 97 11.84 15.85 -4.76
N GLU A 98 12.38 17.08 -4.77
CA GLU A 98 11.75 18.33 -4.29
C GLU A 98 10.37 18.65 -4.93
N GLU A 99 10.05 18.06 -6.08
CA GLU A 99 8.77 18.25 -6.81
C GLU A 99 7.94 16.97 -6.96
N SER A 100 8.38 15.87 -6.36
CA SER A 100 7.84 14.56 -6.74
C SER A 100 6.46 14.27 -6.17
N GLY A 101 5.94 15.04 -5.22
CA GLY A 101 4.83 14.55 -4.39
C GLY A 101 5.17 13.16 -3.85
N TYR A 102 6.43 12.94 -3.41
CA TYR A 102 6.94 11.63 -2.98
C TYR A 102 5.94 10.92 -2.06
N HIS A 103 5.34 11.72 -1.18
CA HIS A 103 4.24 11.40 -0.28
C HIS A 103 2.93 11.01 -1.01
N ASP A 104 2.54 11.73 -2.06
CA ASP A 104 1.36 11.45 -2.88
C ASP A 104 1.42 10.07 -3.57
N TYR A 105 2.59 9.67 -4.06
CA TYR A 105 2.77 8.45 -4.88
C TYR A 105 3.16 7.22 -4.08
N SER A 106 3.86 7.38 -2.95
CA SER A 106 4.40 6.25 -2.16
C SER A 106 3.35 5.50 -1.34
N TYR A 107 2.17 6.09 -1.13
CA TYR A 107 1.12 5.45 -0.34
C TYR A 107 -0.32 5.66 -0.85
N GLY A 108 -0.47 6.13 -2.10
CA GLY A 108 -1.79 6.49 -2.63
C GLY A 108 -2.40 7.66 -1.85
N LEU A 109 -1.56 8.66 -1.55
CA LEU A 109 -1.86 9.80 -0.69
C LEU A 109 -1.99 11.14 -1.41
N LYS A 110 -1.94 11.13 -2.74
CA LYS A 110 -3.09 11.77 -3.35
C LYS A 110 -4.27 10.98 -2.83
N PRO A 111 -5.17 11.52 -1.96
CA PRO A 111 -6.54 11.05 -2.05
C PRO A 111 -6.78 11.02 -3.54
N GLU A 112 -7.31 9.93 -4.05
CA GLU A 112 -7.71 9.92 -5.43
C GLU A 112 -8.76 11.06 -5.57
N ASP A 113 -8.30 12.30 -5.80
CA ASP A 113 -8.94 13.41 -6.50
C ASP A 113 -9.12 12.99 -7.98
N SER A 114 -8.60 11.81 -8.33
CA SER A 114 -9.30 10.90 -9.22
C SER A 114 -10.76 10.76 -8.75
N GLU A 115 -11.64 11.46 -9.46
CA GLU A 115 -13.09 11.24 -9.53
C GLU A 115 -13.51 9.76 -9.39
N LYS A 116 -12.64 8.79 -9.73
CA LYS A 116 -12.91 7.36 -9.65
C LYS A 116 -12.85 6.75 -8.25
N SER A 117 -11.99 7.20 -7.33
CA SER A 117 -12.03 6.67 -5.95
C SER A 117 -13.18 7.26 -5.18
N SER A 118 -13.44 8.57 -5.31
CA SER A 118 -14.63 9.17 -4.69
C SER A 118 -15.88 8.45 -5.22
N ARG A 119 -15.98 8.20 -6.53
CA ARG A 119 -17.09 7.40 -7.09
C ARG A 119 -17.17 5.97 -6.55
N LYS A 120 -16.06 5.31 -6.21
CA LYS A 120 -16.08 3.96 -5.62
C LYS A 120 -16.50 3.97 -4.17
N ASP A 121 -16.01 4.94 -3.40
CA ASP A 121 -16.38 5.14 -1.99
C ASP A 121 -17.86 5.55 -1.90
N GLU A 122 -18.29 6.52 -2.69
CA GLU A 122 -19.70 6.93 -2.84
C GLU A 122 -20.58 5.76 -3.28
N PHE A 123 -20.12 4.94 -4.23
CA PHE A 123 -20.85 3.75 -4.64
C PHE A 123 -20.97 2.72 -3.52
N PHE A 124 -19.90 2.45 -2.79
CA PHE A 124 -19.94 1.54 -1.65
C PHE A 124 -20.87 2.07 -0.56
N ILE A 125 -20.72 3.32 -0.15
CA ILE A 125 -21.59 4.02 0.80
C ILE A 125 -23.05 3.96 0.34
N SER A 126 -23.31 4.16 -0.95
CA SER A 126 -24.66 4.08 -1.51
C SER A 126 -25.27 2.68 -1.37
N ILE A 127 -24.48 1.61 -1.52
CA ILE A 127 -24.95 0.24 -1.31
C ILE A 127 -25.25 0.02 0.17
N ILE A 128 -24.35 0.41 1.06
CA ILE A 128 -24.58 0.27 2.51
C ILE A 128 -25.89 0.96 2.91
N ARG A 129 -26.09 2.22 2.51
CA ARG A 129 -27.34 2.96 2.78
C ARG A 129 -28.61 2.24 2.33
N THR A 130 -28.55 1.43 1.27
CA THR A 130 -29.71 0.65 0.80
C THR A 130 -29.99 -0.61 1.61
N LEU A 131 -29.02 -1.12 2.36
CA LEU A 131 -29.13 -2.34 3.14
C LEU A 131 -29.56 -2.09 4.59
N LEU A 132 -29.27 -0.90 5.12
CA LEU A 132 -29.50 -0.56 6.53
C LEU A 132 -30.97 -0.30 6.84
N THR A 133 -31.39 -0.65 8.06
CA THR A 133 -32.65 -0.17 8.65
C THR A 133 -32.55 1.33 8.96
N ALA A 134 -33.68 1.97 9.29
CA ALA A 134 -33.69 3.39 9.64
C ALA A 134 -32.81 3.71 10.87
N GLU A 135 -32.82 2.83 11.88
CA GLU A 135 -32.00 2.97 13.09
C GLU A 135 -30.50 2.78 12.77
N GLN A 136 -30.15 1.73 12.02
CA GLN A 136 -28.77 1.51 11.59
C GLN A 136 -28.24 2.63 10.68
N LEU A 137 -29.10 3.21 9.84
CA LEU A 137 -28.72 4.30 8.96
C LEU A 137 -28.33 5.55 9.76
N GLU A 138 -29.05 5.88 10.83
CA GLU A 138 -28.70 7.00 11.70
C GLU A 138 -27.30 6.81 12.31
N GLU A 139 -27.01 5.61 12.81
CA GLU A 139 -25.69 5.27 13.36
C GLU A 139 -24.59 5.29 12.29
N PHE A 140 -24.88 4.79 11.09
CA PHE A 140 -23.94 4.82 9.97
C PHE A 140 -23.55 6.23 9.54
N GLU A 141 -24.49 7.17 9.50
CA GLU A 141 -24.17 8.56 9.18
C GLU A 141 -23.29 9.21 10.26
N LEU A 142 -23.48 8.88 11.54
CA LEU A 142 -22.58 9.33 12.61
C LEU A 142 -21.16 8.80 12.43
N ILE A 143 -21.02 7.52 12.05
CA ILE A 143 -19.72 6.90 11.73
C ILE A 143 -19.05 7.62 10.55
N LEU A 144 -19.80 7.97 9.50
CA LEU A 144 -19.28 8.70 8.34
C LEU A 144 -18.81 10.11 8.70
N VAL A 145 -19.60 10.85 9.48
CA VAL A 145 -19.22 12.19 9.96
C VAL A 145 -17.93 12.11 10.76
N TYR A 146 -17.83 11.18 11.72
CA TYR A 146 -16.60 11.00 12.50
C TYR A 146 -15.40 10.67 11.61
N ARG A 147 -15.55 9.76 10.64
CA ARG A 147 -14.48 9.41 9.68
C ARG A 147 -14.01 10.65 8.91
N GLU A 148 -14.92 11.49 8.43
CA GLU A 148 -14.60 12.69 7.67
C GLU A 148 -13.87 13.71 8.56
N GLU A 149 -14.41 14.01 9.73
CA GLU A 149 -13.80 14.93 10.71
C GLU A 149 -12.39 14.50 11.09
N GLN A 150 -12.17 13.22 11.42
CA GLN A 150 -10.84 12.72 11.74
C GLN A 150 -9.88 12.75 10.55
N SER A 151 -10.38 12.46 9.34
CA SER A 151 -9.57 12.56 8.13
C SER A 151 -9.09 13.99 7.90
N GLU A 152 -9.95 14.99 8.10
CA GLU A 152 -9.59 16.40 7.99
C GLU A 152 -8.64 16.85 9.11
N VAL A 153 -8.83 16.40 10.35
CA VAL A 153 -7.88 16.64 11.45
C VAL A 153 -6.49 16.12 11.09
N LEU A 154 -6.40 14.88 10.58
CA LEU A 154 -5.13 14.28 10.20
C LEU A 154 -4.46 15.03 9.03
N LYS A 155 -5.23 15.45 8.01
CA LYS A 155 -4.71 16.26 6.90
C LYS A 155 -4.17 17.59 7.39
N ASN A 156 -4.93 18.31 8.22
CA ASN A 156 -4.50 19.58 8.78
C ASN A 156 -3.20 19.44 9.57
N LYS A 157 -3.07 18.40 10.42
CA LYS A 157 -1.83 18.13 11.17
C LYS A 157 -0.63 17.84 10.27
N LEU A 158 -0.85 17.17 9.13
CA LEU A 158 0.20 16.95 8.13
C LEU A 158 0.60 18.26 7.46
N GLU A 159 -0.37 19.10 7.06
CA GLU A 159 -0.12 20.39 6.41
C GLU A 159 0.57 21.40 7.33
N THR A 160 0.26 21.39 8.63
CA THR A 160 0.90 22.25 9.64
C THR A 160 2.24 21.70 10.14
N ASN A 161 2.71 20.56 9.62
CA ASN A 161 3.91 19.84 10.08
C ASN A 161 3.86 19.47 11.58
N GLU A 162 2.67 19.33 12.16
CA GLU A 162 2.48 18.82 13.53
C GLU A 162 2.65 17.30 13.63
N LEU A 163 2.60 16.62 12.49
CA LEU A 163 2.62 15.17 12.42
C LEU A 163 3.42 14.73 11.18
N GLU A 164 4.32 13.77 11.35
CA GLU A 164 5.13 13.28 10.25
C GLU A 164 4.31 12.40 9.31
N PHE A 165 4.66 12.40 8.02
CA PHE A 165 3.94 11.62 7.03
C PHE A 165 3.82 10.12 7.35
N LYS A 166 4.84 9.52 7.98
CA LYS A 166 4.79 8.11 8.43
C LYS A 166 3.69 7.92 9.49
N GLU A 167 3.59 8.83 10.44
CA GLU A 167 2.57 8.82 11.50
C GLU A 167 1.17 9.05 10.91
N PHE A 168 1.05 9.91 9.91
CA PHE A 168 -0.21 10.21 9.22
C PHE A 168 -0.79 8.93 8.61
N MET A 169 0.08 8.18 7.94
CA MET A 169 -0.28 6.91 7.31
C MET A 169 -0.74 5.86 8.30
N LEU A 170 -0.08 5.77 9.46
CA LEU A 170 -0.49 4.86 10.53
C LEU A 170 -1.86 5.24 11.10
N ASN A 171 -2.09 6.53 11.33
CA ASN A 171 -3.37 7.04 11.82
C ASN A 171 -4.51 6.81 10.81
N LEU A 172 -4.29 7.08 9.52
CA LEU A 172 -5.28 6.79 8.49
C LEU A 172 -5.60 5.30 8.37
N LYS A 173 -4.58 4.43 8.54
CA LYS A 173 -4.78 2.98 8.53
C LYS A 173 -5.63 2.55 9.72
N ALA A 174 -5.36 3.08 10.91
CA ALA A 174 -6.17 2.85 12.10
C ALA A 174 -7.62 3.32 11.88
N LEU A 175 -7.83 4.50 11.31
CA LEU A 175 -9.15 5.07 11.06
C LEU A 175 -9.98 4.21 10.09
N ARG A 176 -9.35 3.72 9.00
CA ARG A 176 -10.01 2.79 8.06
C ARG A 176 -10.40 1.48 8.72
N MET A 177 -9.57 0.98 9.63
CA MET A 177 -9.84 -0.26 10.34
C MET A 177 -10.96 -0.09 11.37
N LEU A 178 -10.98 1.04 12.10
CA LEU A 178 -12.08 1.41 12.96
C LEU A 178 -13.41 1.48 12.19
N PHE A 179 -13.44 2.21 11.06
CA PHE A 179 -14.62 2.29 10.20
C PHE A 179 -15.12 0.91 9.76
N LYS A 180 -14.19 0.02 9.37
CA LYS A 180 -14.53 -1.36 8.99
C LYS A 180 -15.16 -2.12 10.15
N ILE A 181 -14.60 -2.03 11.36
CA ILE A 181 -15.10 -2.75 12.53
C ILE A 181 -16.47 -2.21 12.97
N GLN A 182 -16.66 -0.90 12.93
CA GLN A 182 -17.95 -0.28 13.24
C GLN A 182 -19.01 -0.69 12.23
N LEU A 183 -18.67 -0.74 10.94
CA LEU A 183 -19.57 -1.26 9.91
C LEU A 183 -19.90 -2.74 10.13
N GLU A 184 -18.92 -3.58 10.46
CA GLU A 184 -19.15 -4.99 10.78
C GLU A 184 -20.06 -5.18 12.00
N ALA A 185 -19.89 -4.35 13.03
CA ALA A 185 -20.74 -4.39 14.22
C ALA A 185 -22.18 -3.91 13.94
N LEU A 186 -22.34 -2.98 12.99
CA LEU A 186 -23.62 -2.42 12.60
C LEU A 186 -24.47 -3.39 11.77
N LEU A 187 -23.84 -4.17 10.89
CA LEU A 187 -24.53 -5.07 9.97
C LEU A 187 -24.96 -6.36 10.67
N THR A 188 -26.14 -6.86 10.29
CA THR A 188 -26.55 -8.23 10.65
C THR A 188 -25.91 -9.25 9.70
N ASP A 189 -25.75 -10.50 10.14
CA ASP A 189 -25.23 -11.60 9.31
C ASP A 189 -25.92 -11.67 7.92
N ALA A 190 -27.25 -11.45 7.88
CA ALA A 190 -28.01 -11.48 6.63
C ALA A 190 -27.69 -10.28 5.71
N GLN A 191 -27.49 -9.09 6.28
CA GLN A 191 -27.09 -7.89 5.52
C GLN A 191 -25.64 -7.99 5.04
N GLU A 192 -24.77 -8.62 5.82
CA GLU A 192 -23.38 -8.91 5.44
C GLU A 192 -23.31 -9.87 4.25
N GLU A 193 -24.06 -10.97 4.29
CA GLU A 193 -24.16 -11.91 3.16
C GLU A 193 -24.73 -11.24 1.89
N GLU A 194 -25.73 -10.35 2.06
CA GLU A 194 -26.30 -9.60 0.94
C GLU A 194 -25.30 -8.59 0.36
N LEU A 195 -24.57 -7.89 1.22
CA LEU A 195 -23.50 -6.99 0.81
C LEU A 195 -22.44 -7.74 0.00
N ASP A 196 -21.98 -8.89 0.47
CA ASP A 196 -21.01 -9.73 -0.22
C ASP A 196 -21.52 -10.18 -1.60
N SER A 197 -22.78 -10.60 -1.69
CA SER A 197 -23.43 -10.97 -2.95
C SER A 197 -23.51 -9.78 -3.93
N ILE A 198 -23.90 -8.60 -3.45
CA ILE A 198 -23.93 -7.38 -4.27
C ILE A 198 -22.53 -7.00 -4.72
N MET A 199 -21.55 -7.08 -3.84
CA MET A 199 -20.16 -6.78 -4.15
C MET A 199 -19.59 -7.79 -5.15
N GLU A 200 -19.94 -9.07 -5.07
CA GLU A 200 -19.54 -10.09 -6.04
C GLU A 200 -20.19 -9.89 -7.41
N ALA A 201 -21.48 -9.52 -7.44
CA ALA A 201 -22.23 -9.29 -8.67
C ALA A 201 -21.84 -7.97 -9.37
N LYS A 202 -21.57 -6.93 -8.57
CA LYS A 202 -21.16 -5.60 -9.03
C LYS A 202 -19.65 -5.41 -9.05
N LYS A 203 -18.87 -6.41 -8.65
CA LYS A 203 -17.43 -6.45 -8.91
C LYS A 203 -17.29 -6.09 -10.38
N PRO A 204 -16.55 -5.02 -10.73
CA PRO A 204 -16.11 -4.86 -12.09
C PRO A 204 -15.53 -6.21 -12.45
N ARG A 205 -16.03 -6.87 -13.52
CA ARG A 205 -15.33 -8.03 -14.09
C ARG A 205 -13.88 -7.62 -14.06
N HIS A 206 -13.04 -8.29 -13.27
CA HIS A 206 -11.62 -8.02 -13.33
C HIS A 206 -11.30 -8.14 -14.80
N PHE A 207 -11.02 -7.01 -15.46
CA PHE A 207 -10.48 -7.05 -16.80
C PHE A 207 -9.33 -8.02 -16.67
N HIS A 208 -9.39 -9.09 -17.47
CA HIS A 208 -8.54 -10.26 -17.39
C HIS A 208 -7.20 -9.83 -16.81
N LYS A 209 -6.86 -10.35 -15.61
CA LYS A 209 -5.48 -10.34 -15.13
C LYS A 209 -4.62 -10.58 -16.35
N GLY A 210 -3.91 -9.56 -16.81
CA GLY A 210 -3.10 -9.70 -18.02
C GLY A 210 -2.26 -10.95 -17.85
N LYS A 211 -1.88 -11.61 -18.94
CA LYS A 211 -1.03 -12.81 -18.86
C LYS A 211 0.23 -12.60 -18.00
N ASP A 212 0.60 -11.34 -17.81
CA ASP A 212 1.76 -10.81 -17.09
C ASP A 212 1.42 -10.10 -15.75
N SER A 213 0.17 -10.13 -15.26
CA SER A 213 -0.12 -9.80 -13.86
C SER A 213 0.30 -10.99 -13.01
N GLU A 214 1.61 -11.12 -12.83
CA GLU A 214 2.21 -12.20 -12.08
C GLU A 214 1.57 -12.30 -10.69
N LYS A 215 1.37 -13.54 -10.25
CA LYS A 215 0.76 -13.88 -8.96
C LYS A 215 1.57 -13.20 -7.86
N MET A 216 0.94 -12.67 -6.81
CA MET A 216 1.64 -12.04 -5.67
C MET A 216 2.84 -12.87 -5.18
N ASP A 217 2.74 -14.19 -5.30
CA ASP A 217 3.79 -15.17 -5.07
C ASP A 217 5.11 -14.83 -5.78
N LYS A 218 5.09 -14.41 -7.05
CA LYS A 218 6.31 -14.04 -7.81
C LYS A 218 6.96 -12.76 -7.31
N ILE A 219 6.17 -11.82 -6.78
CA ILE A 219 6.73 -10.61 -6.15
C ILE A 219 7.36 -10.98 -4.81
N LYS A 220 6.69 -11.86 -4.04
CA LYS A 220 7.25 -12.42 -2.80
C LYS A 220 8.55 -13.17 -3.07
N GLU A 221 8.58 -14.03 -4.10
CA GLU A 221 9.76 -14.78 -4.56
C GLU A 221 10.90 -13.83 -4.94
N ALA A 222 10.63 -12.80 -5.74
CA ALA A 222 11.66 -11.85 -6.15
C ALA A 222 12.22 -11.03 -4.98
N LYS A 223 11.40 -10.69 -4.00
CA LYS A 223 11.84 -10.05 -2.76
C LYS A 223 12.74 -11.00 -1.95
N ILE A 224 12.31 -12.26 -1.78
CA ILE A 224 13.09 -13.28 -1.06
C ILE A 224 14.45 -13.48 -1.74
N GLU A 225 14.46 -13.60 -3.07
CA GLU A 225 15.69 -13.77 -3.85
C GLU A 225 16.60 -12.54 -3.74
N ALA A 226 16.06 -11.33 -3.93
CA ALA A 226 16.86 -10.10 -3.91
C ALA A 226 17.44 -9.76 -2.53
N LEU A 227 16.71 -10.09 -1.47
CA LEU A 227 17.18 -9.87 -0.10
C LEU A 227 17.98 -11.06 0.44
N GLU A 228 18.07 -12.16 -0.31
CA GLU A 228 18.66 -13.42 0.12
C GLU A 228 18.14 -13.84 1.50
N LEU A 229 16.81 -13.76 1.70
CA LEU A 229 16.22 -14.04 3.01
C LEU A 229 16.48 -15.48 3.42
N THR A 230 16.99 -15.66 4.63
CA THR A 230 17.18 -16.98 5.22
C THR A 230 15.83 -17.58 5.63
N ASP A 231 15.77 -18.91 5.70
CA ASP A 231 14.57 -19.62 6.20
C ASP A 231 14.17 -19.14 7.59
N GLU A 232 15.14 -18.85 8.46
CA GLU A 232 14.92 -18.29 9.80
C GLU A 232 14.28 -16.90 9.74
N GLN A 233 14.78 -16.00 8.90
CA GLN A 233 14.18 -14.68 8.71
C GLN A 233 12.76 -14.79 8.16
N ILE A 234 12.50 -15.71 7.21
CA ILE A 234 11.16 -15.93 6.65
C ILE A 234 10.21 -16.42 7.75
N GLU A 235 10.61 -17.38 8.57
CA GLU A 235 9.81 -17.90 9.69
C GLU A 235 9.52 -16.81 10.73
N GLN A 236 10.50 -15.99 11.09
CA GLN A 236 10.32 -14.84 11.99
C GLN A 236 9.31 -13.83 11.43
N LEU A 237 9.43 -13.47 10.15
CA LEU A 237 8.49 -12.55 9.49
C LEU A 237 7.06 -13.11 9.44
N GLU A 238 6.90 -14.42 9.25
CA GLU A 238 5.60 -15.09 9.26
C GLU A 238 5.01 -15.13 10.68
N SER A 239 5.82 -15.44 11.70
CA SER A 239 5.42 -15.37 13.11
C SER A 239 4.98 -13.96 13.52
N LEU A 240 5.73 -12.92 13.16
CA LEU A 240 5.36 -11.53 13.46
C LEU A 240 4.01 -11.15 12.82
N LYS A 241 3.72 -11.69 11.64
CA LYS A 241 2.44 -11.46 10.97
C LYS A 241 1.30 -12.14 11.71
N GLU A 242 1.46 -13.39 12.13
CA GLU A 242 0.46 -14.11 12.92
C GLU A 242 0.19 -13.42 14.26
N GLN A 243 1.24 -12.96 14.94
CA GLN A 243 1.12 -12.20 16.19
C GLN A 243 0.33 -10.90 15.98
N LEU A 244 0.62 -10.15 14.91
CA LEU A 244 -0.13 -8.94 14.58
C LEU A 244 -1.63 -9.23 14.38
N GLU A 245 -1.96 -10.30 13.65
CA GLU A 245 -3.36 -10.69 13.41
C GLU A 245 -4.07 -11.04 14.73
N LEU A 246 -3.41 -11.76 15.64
CA LEU A 246 -3.94 -12.10 16.96
C LEU A 246 -4.16 -10.86 17.84
N THR A 247 -3.16 -9.99 17.96
CA THR A 247 -3.26 -8.76 18.78
C THR A 247 -4.35 -7.83 18.27
N ILE A 248 -4.53 -7.74 16.95
CA ILE A 248 -5.63 -6.98 16.34
C ILE A 248 -6.98 -7.57 16.70
N GLU A 249 -7.14 -8.90 16.64
CA GLU A 249 -8.42 -9.55 16.93
C GLU A 249 -8.80 -9.43 18.42
N GLU A 250 -7.80 -9.50 19.31
CA GLU A 250 -7.97 -9.23 20.73
C GLU A 250 -8.43 -7.78 20.97
N LEU A 251 -7.75 -6.81 20.36
CA LEU A 251 -8.12 -5.39 20.48
C LEU A 251 -9.52 -5.12 19.92
N LYS A 252 -9.86 -5.74 18.78
CA LYS A 252 -11.21 -5.66 18.19
C LYS A 252 -12.26 -6.19 19.16
N SER A 253 -11.99 -7.32 19.82
CA SER A 253 -12.90 -7.92 20.78
C SER A 253 -13.15 -7.00 21.97
N SER A 254 -12.09 -6.39 22.53
CA SER A 254 -12.22 -5.41 23.62
C SER A 254 -13.03 -4.19 23.21
N PHE A 255 -12.86 -3.69 21.98
CA PHE A 255 -13.64 -2.57 21.48
C PHE A 255 -15.12 -2.92 21.30
N ILE A 256 -15.44 -4.07 20.69
CA ILE A 256 -16.82 -4.52 20.49
C ILE A 256 -17.54 -4.79 21.82
N ASN A 257 -16.82 -5.27 22.84
CA ASN A 257 -17.34 -5.48 24.18
C ASN A 257 -17.43 -4.19 25.01
N GLU A 258 -17.18 -3.01 24.41
CA GLU A 258 -17.20 -1.70 25.06
C GLU A 258 -16.22 -1.59 26.25
N GLU A 259 -15.16 -2.40 26.27
CA GLU A 259 -14.13 -2.38 27.32
C GLU A 259 -13.16 -1.21 27.14
N ILE A 260 -13.01 -0.74 25.90
CA ILE A 260 -12.18 0.40 25.52
C ILE A 260 -12.99 1.36 24.65
N THR A 261 -12.66 2.63 24.76
CA THR A 261 -13.24 3.69 23.94
C THR A 261 -12.70 3.66 22.51
N GLN A 262 -13.39 4.38 21.62
CA GLN A 262 -12.95 4.58 20.25
C GLN A 262 -11.58 5.25 20.14
N GLU A 263 -11.28 6.20 21.03
CA GLU A 263 -9.99 6.89 21.10
C GLU A 263 -8.88 5.92 21.52
N GLU A 264 -9.10 5.17 22.60
CA GLU A 264 -8.15 4.14 23.08
C GLU A 264 -7.91 3.04 22.03
N PHE A 265 -8.93 2.65 21.28
CA PHE A 265 -8.81 1.70 20.18
C PHE A 265 -7.89 2.23 19.07
N MET A 266 -8.09 3.49 18.66
CA MET A 266 -7.28 4.15 17.63
C MET A 266 -5.82 4.29 18.05
N GLU A 267 -5.57 4.76 19.27
CA GLU A 267 -4.21 4.89 19.81
C GLU A 267 -3.51 3.53 19.90
N SER A 268 -4.23 2.51 20.36
CA SER A 268 -3.71 1.14 20.45
C SER A 268 -3.35 0.58 19.07
N LEU A 269 -4.19 0.80 18.04
CA LEU A 269 -3.87 0.36 16.67
C LEU A 269 -2.63 1.03 16.11
N VAL A 270 -2.46 2.33 16.34
CA VAL A 270 -1.26 3.07 15.91
C VAL A 270 -0.02 2.51 16.61
N ALA A 271 -0.09 2.24 17.92
CA ALA A 271 0.98 1.64 18.69
C ALA A 271 1.34 0.22 18.20
N ILE A 272 0.33 -0.62 17.94
CA ILE A 272 0.51 -1.99 17.39
C ILE A 272 1.18 -1.93 16.03
N PHE A 273 0.72 -1.07 15.11
CA PHE A 273 1.33 -0.95 13.79
C PHE A 273 2.74 -0.40 13.84
N THR A 274 3.03 0.52 14.75
CA THR A 274 4.38 1.07 14.97
C THR A 274 5.32 -0.03 15.44
N THR A 275 4.91 -0.76 16.48
CA THR A 275 5.70 -1.86 17.07
C THR A 275 5.97 -2.94 16.02
N HIS A 276 4.94 -3.43 15.33
CA HIS A 276 5.12 -4.43 14.28
C HIS A 276 6.00 -3.95 13.12
N GLN A 277 5.97 -2.66 12.77
CA GLN A 277 6.89 -2.12 11.76
C GLN A 277 8.33 -2.18 12.23
N ASN A 278 8.60 -1.82 13.49
CA ASN A 278 9.93 -1.83 14.08
C ASN A 278 10.45 -3.26 14.22
N ASP A 279 9.67 -4.16 14.84
CA ASP A 279 10.06 -5.57 15.03
C ASP A 279 10.43 -6.23 13.70
N LYS A 280 9.66 -5.93 12.66
CA LYS A 280 9.95 -6.45 11.33
C LYS A 280 11.20 -5.84 10.70
N TRP A 281 11.46 -4.57 10.94
CA TRP A 281 12.66 -3.90 10.45
C TRP A 281 13.92 -4.53 11.05
N GLU A 282 13.85 -4.90 12.33
CA GLU A 282 14.93 -5.57 13.07
C GLU A 282 15.27 -6.98 12.55
N VAL A 283 14.36 -7.65 11.84
CA VAL A 283 14.64 -8.96 11.21
C VAL A 283 15.66 -8.84 10.07
N PHE A 284 15.72 -7.68 9.40
CA PHE A 284 16.59 -7.47 8.24
C PHE A 284 17.98 -6.98 8.66
N THR A 285 19.01 -7.42 7.94
CA THR A 285 20.37 -6.87 8.08
C THR A 285 20.44 -5.45 7.52
N GLU A 286 21.47 -4.67 7.88
CA GLU A 286 21.68 -3.31 7.33
C GLU A 286 21.70 -3.30 5.80
N GLN A 287 22.34 -4.29 5.17
CA GLN A 287 22.35 -4.43 3.71
C GLN A 287 20.95 -4.69 3.15
N GLN A 288 20.17 -5.57 3.77
CA GLN A 288 18.80 -5.85 3.34
C GLN A 288 17.90 -4.63 3.53
N GLN A 289 18.07 -3.88 4.62
CA GLN A 289 17.36 -2.63 4.89
C GLN A 289 17.64 -1.60 3.79
N LEU A 290 18.91 -1.41 3.42
CA LEU A 290 19.30 -0.52 2.31
C LEU A 290 18.62 -0.92 0.98
N ILE A 291 18.63 -2.21 0.64
CA ILE A 291 17.97 -2.71 -0.59
C ILE A 291 16.46 -2.44 -0.53
N ILE A 292 15.82 -2.59 0.62
CA ILE A 292 14.39 -2.27 0.82
C ILE A 292 14.12 -0.78 0.61
N GLU A 293 14.98 0.10 1.13
CA GLU A 293 14.81 1.56 0.97
C GLU A 293 14.99 1.99 -0.48
N ILE A 294 16.03 1.51 -1.16
CA ILE A 294 16.24 1.74 -2.59
C ILE A 294 15.04 1.23 -3.39
N HIS A 295 14.53 0.03 -3.10
CA HIS A 295 13.33 -0.51 -3.77
C HIS A 295 12.13 0.41 -3.61
N ARG A 296 11.89 0.93 -2.41
CA ARG A 296 10.76 1.85 -2.13
C ARG A 296 10.86 3.09 -2.98
N VAL A 297 12.03 3.75 -3.01
CA VAL A 297 12.26 4.94 -3.83
C VAL A 297 12.06 4.62 -5.31
N LEU A 298 12.63 3.52 -5.79
CA LEU A 298 12.50 3.09 -7.18
C LEU A 298 11.04 2.84 -7.56
N ALA A 299 10.24 2.24 -6.67
CA ALA A 299 8.82 2.01 -6.93
C ALA A 299 8.03 3.31 -7.09
N VAL A 300 8.34 4.33 -6.29
CA VAL A 300 7.74 5.67 -6.41
C VAL A 300 8.14 6.33 -7.74
N ARG A 301 9.44 6.36 -8.05
CA ARG A 301 9.96 6.96 -9.29
C ARG A 301 9.43 6.23 -10.53
N ALA A 302 9.37 4.91 -10.47
CA ALA A 302 8.81 4.08 -11.54
C ALA A 302 7.31 4.36 -11.75
N HIS A 303 6.54 4.55 -10.67
CA HIS A 303 5.13 4.89 -10.75
C HIS A 303 4.89 6.19 -11.55
N LYS A 304 5.73 7.21 -11.36
CA LYS A 304 5.67 8.48 -12.11
C LYS A 304 5.75 8.27 -13.62
N HIS A 305 6.57 7.34 -14.11
CA HIS A 305 6.74 7.10 -15.56
C HIS A 305 5.73 6.12 -16.11
N PHE A 306 5.44 5.05 -15.38
CA PHE A 306 4.54 3.99 -15.84
C PHE A 306 3.07 4.42 -15.93
N PHE A 307 2.66 5.41 -15.13
CA PHE A 307 1.27 5.83 -15.05
C PHE A 307 1.01 7.28 -15.54
N LYS A 308 2.01 7.91 -16.16
CA LYS A 308 2.03 9.33 -16.60
C LYS A 308 0.98 9.73 -17.66
N HIS A 309 0.22 8.81 -18.23
CA HIS A 309 -0.52 9.05 -19.48
C HIS A 309 -2.04 9.25 -19.39
N LYS A 310 -2.63 9.55 -18.23
CA LYS A 310 -4.08 9.89 -18.16
C LYS A 310 -4.43 11.33 -17.79
N TRP A 311 -3.47 12.19 -17.48
CA TRP A 311 -3.77 13.54 -17.01
C TRP A 311 -3.41 14.66 -17.99
N MET A 312 -2.50 14.43 -18.94
CA MET A 312 -2.17 15.39 -20.02
C MET A 312 -3.12 15.32 -21.23
N ARG A 313 -4.40 15.03 -21.00
CA ARG A 313 -5.43 15.02 -22.06
C ARG A 313 -6.74 15.67 -21.66
N PHE A 314 -6.71 16.67 -20.78
CA PHE A 314 -7.81 17.64 -20.63
C PHE A 314 -7.24 19.01 -20.21
N TYR A 315 -6.33 19.54 -21.02
CA TYR A 315 -6.18 20.98 -21.21
C TYR A 315 -6.05 21.22 -22.71
N GLY A 316 -7.20 21.53 -23.29
CA GLY A 316 -7.45 21.87 -24.69
C GLY A 316 -8.88 22.39 -24.78
#